data_AF-A0A7X0S8Y2-F1
#
_entry.id   AF-A0A7X0S8Y2-F1
#
_cell.length_a   1.000
_cell.length_b   1.000
_cell.length_c   1.000
_cell.angle_alpha   90.00
_cell.angle_beta   90.00
_cell.angle_gamma   90.00
#
_symmetry.space_group_name_H-M   'P 1'
#
loop_
_entity.id
_entity.type
_entity.pdbx_description
1 polymer ?
#
loop_
_entity_poly.entity_id
_entity_poly.type
_entity_poly.pdbx_seq_one_letter_code
_entity_poly.pdbx_strand_id
1 'polypeptide(L)'
;MSKEMGSEKLGEFYTGGKIRKRREWRGLKDTWYDYTRWLFIWRQLIGFTLKPINIKGSLRYRWMVNYLAVPDFLDRHTEGLRGPQLRIAHTEFDLIVEHMCDTLSTTFKADARLGGDKELSKKIVVFDENMMSQIMNGFPNLHMICMQLAPIYTGSTMAQDGVIHYIDVAQEYGIPGDVCPMPAAELGVAIDDDYPIIGKCAVQCNTTCDGSLMGNGLEARRFKIPTFQLAAPIRHTQEGVQEYAAEEIKNAISFIEDQTGEKFDWDNFFKCMDTFNNETKQFLEWLELSRSPYPQVIGNNVALYRCAAYQVAGGRDARFLEAEEKITKLAMEGYEKKSLCVPEVRHRAVLWGVQAQYYTALPLWLQNCWGVLSLIDMLSLTSTRIFDIGDKDQDQALLDLAHLYMNMTMRNRSNGGYEVGLNDLWRFCDYFNADMVIMYEHIGCKAMGGYHGLFEEQARERGIHLVWVTHGLMDPRNASRSDMRTEVNRYMRSVLREEPLDPSLEDFDDKYAF
;
A
#
# COMPACT_ATOMS: atom_id res chain seq x y z
N MET A 1 -12.34 31.88 7.55
CA MET A 1 -11.74 30.75 6.81
C MET A 1 -11.82 31.08 5.32
N SER A 2 -10.67 31.19 4.65
CA SER A 2 -10.57 31.58 3.24
C SER A 2 -10.82 30.39 2.30
N LYS A 3 -10.90 30.63 0.99
CA LYS A 3 -10.96 29.58 -0.05
C LYS A 3 -9.58 29.17 -0.55
N GLU A 4 -8.54 29.92 -0.20
CA GLU A 4 -7.18 29.74 -0.70
C GLU A 4 -6.51 28.53 -0.05
N MET A 5 -5.61 27.87 -0.80
CA MET A 5 -4.79 26.77 -0.31
C MET A 5 -3.86 27.28 0.80
N GLY A 6 -3.67 26.48 1.86
CA GLY A 6 -2.85 26.89 3.01
C GLY A 6 -3.47 27.97 3.91
N SER A 7 -4.75 28.32 3.71
CA SER A 7 -5.37 29.40 4.47
C SER A 7 -5.92 29.02 5.85
N GLU A 8 -5.96 27.73 6.18
CA GLU A 8 -6.23 27.25 7.53
C GLU A 8 -4.97 26.66 8.13
N LYS A 9 -4.78 26.85 9.43
CA LYS A 9 -3.72 26.24 10.22
C LYS A 9 -4.14 24.81 10.56
N LEU A 10 -3.62 23.85 9.82
CA LEU A 10 -4.08 22.46 9.86
C LEU A 10 -3.72 21.77 11.18
N GLY A 11 -2.60 22.16 11.79
CA GLY A 11 -2.17 21.68 13.10
C GLY A 11 -3.16 21.97 14.22
N GLU A 12 -3.96 23.05 14.11
CA GLU A 12 -4.98 23.39 15.12
C GLU A 12 -6.17 22.41 15.16
N PHE A 13 -6.26 21.48 14.19
CA PHE A 13 -7.29 20.44 14.18
C PHE A 13 -6.92 19.25 15.07
N TYR A 14 -5.64 19.08 15.39
CA TYR A 14 -5.15 18.01 16.24
C TYR A 14 -5.38 18.37 17.71
N THR A 15 -5.88 17.41 18.48
CA THR A 15 -6.30 17.61 19.88
C THR A 15 -5.50 16.76 20.87
N GLY A 16 -4.52 15.98 20.39
CA GLY A 16 -3.91 14.87 21.12
C GLY A 16 -4.82 13.64 21.25
N GLY A 17 -6.14 13.78 21.06
CA GLY A 17 -7.09 12.67 21.11
C GLY A 17 -7.19 11.87 19.80
N LYS A 18 -8.10 10.87 19.81
CA LYS A 18 -8.35 9.99 18.65
C LYS A 18 -8.88 10.72 17.41
N ILE A 19 -9.63 11.79 17.61
CA ILE A 19 -10.36 12.51 16.56
C ILE A 19 -9.93 13.97 16.47
N ARG A 20 -10.04 14.51 15.24
CA ARG A 20 -9.85 15.94 14.98
C ARG A 20 -10.97 16.79 15.60
N LYS A 21 -10.66 18.05 15.90
CA LYS A 21 -11.61 19.03 16.46
C LYS A 21 -12.81 19.29 15.54
N ARG A 22 -12.54 19.37 14.23
CA ARG A 22 -13.53 19.53 13.16
C ARG A 22 -12.89 19.17 11.82
N ARG A 23 -13.71 19.05 10.78
CA ARG A 23 -13.24 18.93 9.39
C ARG A 23 -12.81 20.29 8.83
N GLU A 24 -11.89 20.22 7.87
CA GLU A 24 -11.29 21.39 7.20
C GLU A 24 -12.32 22.12 6.34
N TRP A 25 -12.29 23.46 6.39
CA TRP A 25 -13.05 24.33 5.52
C TRP A 25 -12.24 24.68 4.28
N ARG A 26 -12.73 24.17 3.14
CA ARG A 26 -12.07 24.24 1.83
C ARG A 26 -12.69 25.28 0.89
N GLY A 27 -13.49 26.19 1.44
CA GLY A 27 -14.45 26.97 0.66
C GLY A 27 -15.66 26.14 0.23
N LEU A 28 -16.72 26.81 -0.24
CA LEU A 28 -18.03 26.17 -0.45
C LEU A 28 -17.99 24.96 -1.39
N LYS A 29 -17.34 25.08 -2.56
CA LYS A 29 -17.33 24.04 -3.60
C LYS A 29 -16.64 22.76 -3.12
N ASP A 30 -15.46 22.89 -2.53
CA ASP A 30 -14.64 21.76 -2.15
C ASP A 30 -15.12 21.14 -0.83
N THR A 31 -15.56 21.97 0.13
CA THR A 31 -16.15 21.48 1.37
C THR A 31 -17.45 20.71 1.10
N TRP A 32 -18.31 21.22 0.20
CA TRP A 32 -19.53 20.52 -0.18
C TRP A 32 -19.23 19.18 -0.85
N TYR A 33 -18.27 19.16 -1.80
CA TYR A 33 -17.86 17.93 -2.45
C TYR A 33 -17.33 16.90 -1.41
N ASP A 34 -16.39 17.31 -0.57
CA ASP A 34 -15.81 16.47 0.48
C ASP A 34 -16.85 15.93 1.46
N TYR A 35 -17.85 16.75 1.81
CA TYR A 35 -18.97 16.34 2.64
C TYR A 35 -19.85 15.27 1.97
N THR A 36 -20.13 15.40 0.67
CA THR A 36 -20.90 14.38 -0.05
C THR A 36 -20.15 13.05 -0.18
N ARG A 37 -18.83 13.07 -0.31
CA ARG A 37 -18.00 11.84 -0.30
C ARG A 37 -17.93 11.20 1.08
N TRP A 38 -17.84 12.00 2.14
CA TRP A 38 -17.95 11.48 3.51
C TRP A 38 -19.29 10.79 3.80
N LEU A 39 -20.40 11.36 3.32
CA LEU A 39 -21.71 10.69 3.40
C LEU A 39 -21.75 9.39 2.60
N PHE A 40 -21.08 9.35 1.44
CA PHE A 40 -20.92 8.12 0.65
C PHE A 40 -20.17 7.04 1.44
N ILE A 41 -19.07 7.40 2.12
CA ILE A 41 -18.31 6.45 2.94
C ILE A 41 -19.14 5.92 4.10
N TRP A 42 -19.86 6.79 4.82
CA TRP A 42 -20.78 6.32 5.86
C TRP A 42 -21.85 5.39 5.31
N ARG A 43 -22.39 5.67 4.12
CA ARG A 43 -23.34 4.76 3.47
C ARG A 43 -22.71 3.39 3.23
N GLN A 44 -21.46 3.31 2.78
CA GLN A 44 -20.75 2.04 2.59
C GLN A 44 -20.56 1.30 3.91
N LEU A 45 -20.03 1.98 4.95
CA LEU A 45 -19.79 1.40 6.27
C LEU A 45 -21.07 0.92 6.95
N ILE A 46 -22.16 1.69 6.85
CA ILE A 46 -23.47 1.31 7.37
C ILE A 46 -24.02 0.11 6.58
N GLY A 47 -23.94 0.15 5.24
CA GLY A 47 -24.38 -0.95 4.38
C GLY A 47 -23.61 -2.26 4.64
N PHE A 48 -22.32 -2.16 4.93
CA PHE A 48 -21.50 -3.27 5.40
C PHE A 48 -21.99 -3.80 6.76
N THR A 49 -22.17 -2.92 7.73
CA THR A 49 -22.51 -3.29 9.11
C THR A 49 -23.93 -3.85 9.24
N LEU A 50 -24.88 -3.42 8.40
CA LEU A 50 -26.26 -3.91 8.44
C LEU A 50 -26.41 -5.40 8.06
N LYS A 51 -25.39 -6.03 7.47
CA LYS A 51 -25.41 -7.46 7.13
C LYS A 51 -25.20 -8.28 8.42
N PRO A 52 -26.11 -9.19 8.80
CA PRO A 52 -26.01 -9.91 10.08
C PRO A 52 -24.70 -10.69 10.29
N ILE A 53 -24.16 -11.28 9.21
CA ILE A 53 -22.89 -12.01 9.27
C ILE A 53 -21.71 -11.07 9.53
N ASN A 54 -21.76 -9.85 9.01
CA ASN A 54 -20.71 -8.85 9.25
C ASN A 54 -20.75 -8.35 10.69
N ILE A 55 -21.93 -8.18 11.30
CA ILE A 55 -22.05 -7.87 12.74
C ILE A 55 -21.37 -8.96 13.57
N LYS A 56 -21.63 -10.24 13.26
CA LYS A 56 -20.97 -11.36 13.95
C LYS A 56 -19.45 -11.31 13.79
N GLY A 57 -18.96 -11.04 12.58
CA GLY A 57 -17.53 -10.84 12.30
C GLY A 57 -16.94 -9.70 13.12
N SER A 58 -17.57 -8.53 13.11
CA SER A 58 -17.16 -7.35 13.89
C SER A 58 -17.10 -7.58 15.40
N LEU A 59 -17.96 -8.46 15.93
CA LEU A 59 -17.95 -8.82 17.35
C LEU A 59 -16.98 -9.96 17.68
N ARG A 60 -16.65 -10.81 16.70
CA ARG A 60 -15.74 -11.95 16.90
C ARG A 60 -14.28 -11.54 16.86
N TYR A 61 -13.93 -10.64 15.94
CA TYR A 61 -12.55 -10.33 15.60
C TYR A 61 -12.10 -9.03 16.25
N ARG A 62 -10.99 -9.08 17.00
CA ARG A 62 -10.48 -7.91 17.74
C ARG A 62 -10.08 -6.78 16.80
N TRP A 63 -9.42 -7.13 15.70
CA TRP A 63 -8.89 -6.20 14.70
C TRP A 63 -9.99 -5.37 14.01
N MET A 64 -11.27 -5.75 14.11
CA MET A 64 -12.38 -4.97 13.57
C MET A 64 -12.58 -3.62 14.27
N VAL A 65 -12.03 -3.43 15.47
CA VAL A 65 -12.04 -2.12 16.15
C VAL A 65 -11.29 -1.05 15.36
N ASN A 66 -10.24 -1.44 14.63
CA ASN A 66 -9.42 -0.52 13.84
C ASN A 66 -10.23 0.11 12.70
N TYR A 67 -11.23 -0.60 12.17
CA TYR A 67 -12.08 -0.13 11.07
C TYR A 67 -13.05 1.00 11.50
N LEU A 68 -13.17 1.30 12.80
CA LEU A 68 -13.88 2.50 13.26
C LEU A 68 -13.13 3.79 12.87
N ALA A 69 -11.83 3.69 12.57
CA ALA A 69 -11.00 4.81 12.16
C ALA A 69 -11.17 5.23 10.69
N VAL A 70 -11.87 4.46 9.85
CA VAL A 70 -11.99 4.72 8.40
C VAL A 70 -12.34 6.18 8.07
N PRO A 71 -13.32 6.84 8.73
CA PRO A 71 -13.61 8.24 8.43
C PRO A 71 -12.45 9.20 8.76
N ASP A 72 -11.77 8.99 9.88
CA ASP A 72 -10.63 9.82 10.31
C ASP A 72 -9.41 9.57 9.40
N PHE A 73 -9.17 8.31 9.02
CA PHE A 73 -8.19 7.93 8.03
C PHE A 73 -8.35 8.73 6.72
N LEU A 74 -9.57 8.81 6.17
CA LEU A 74 -9.82 9.60 4.95
C LEU A 74 -9.65 11.10 5.15
N ASP A 75 -10.11 11.64 6.28
CA ASP A 75 -9.94 13.06 6.61
C ASP A 75 -8.45 13.45 6.78
N ARG A 76 -7.59 12.50 7.18
CA ARG A 76 -6.13 12.67 7.19
C ARG A 76 -5.52 12.64 5.80
N HIS A 77 -5.97 11.74 4.94
CA HIS A 77 -5.42 11.56 3.59
C HIS A 77 -5.92 12.61 2.58
N THR A 78 -6.84 13.48 2.98
CA THR A 78 -7.38 14.59 2.18
C THR A 78 -7.09 15.97 2.76
N GLU A 79 -6.29 16.04 3.83
CA GLU A 79 -5.89 17.27 4.50
C GLU A 79 -5.15 18.24 3.57
N GLY A 80 -5.58 19.49 3.51
CA GLY A 80 -4.98 20.52 2.65
C GLY A 80 -5.34 20.39 1.16
N LEU A 81 -5.81 19.23 0.71
CA LEU A 81 -6.15 19.00 -0.70
C LEU A 81 -7.33 19.87 -1.16
N ARG A 82 -7.26 20.35 -2.41
CA ARG A 82 -8.29 21.16 -3.07
C ARG A 82 -8.44 20.73 -4.52
N GLY A 83 -9.46 21.24 -5.20
CA GLY A 83 -9.54 21.15 -6.66
C GLY A 83 -9.39 19.71 -7.20
N PRO A 84 -8.63 19.50 -8.30
CA PRO A 84 -8.38 18.17 -8.87
C PRO A 84 -7.81 17.17 -7.87
N GLN A 85 -6.85 17.56 -7.03
CA GLN A 85 -6.15 16.69 -6.07
C GLN A 85 -7.14 16.04 -5.09
N LEU A 86 -8.10 16.83 -4.58
CA LEU A 86 -9.15 16.31 -3.70
C LEU A 86 -10.06 15.29 -4.42
N ARG A 87 -10.31 15.46 -5.72
CA ARG A 87 -11.18 14.55 -6.51
C ARG A 87 -10.46 13.26 -6.85
N ILE A 88 -9.15 13.34 -7.09
CA ILE A 88 -8.26 12.20 -7.31
C ILE A 88 -8.25 11.35 -6.04
N ALA A 89 -7.89 11.94 -4.89
CA ALA A 89 -7.86 11.24 -3.61
C ALA A 89 -9.18 10.51 -3.28
N HIS A 90 -10.32 11.18 -3.45
CA HIS A 90 -11.63 10.54 -3.24
C HIS A 90 -11.91 9.43 -4.26
N THR A 91 -11.52 9.59 -5.53
CA THR A 91 -11.71 8.53 -6.54
C THR A 91 -10.90 7.27 -6.19
N GLU A 92 -9.70 7.44 -5.63
CA GLU A 92 -8.83 6.36 -5.20
C GLU A 92 -9.33 5.70 -3.90
N PHE A 93 -9.42 6.46 -2.82
CA PHE A 93 -9.71 5.91 -1.50
C PHE A 93 -11.14 5.39 -1.35
N ASP A 94 -12.12 6.02 -2.01
CA ASP A 94 -13.49 5.53 -1.93
C ASP A 94 -13.63 4.14 -2.59
N LEU A 95 -12.87 3.87 -3.66
CA LEU A 95 -12.82 2.56 -4.29
C LEU A 95 -12.12 1.54 -3.39
N ILE A 96 -11.01 1.92 -2.73
CA ILE A 96 -10.34 1.05 -1.75
C ILE A 96 -11.29 0.65 -0.62
N VAL A 97 -12.08 1.60 -0.08
CA VAL A 97 -13.05 1.33 0.98
C VAL A 97 -14.16 0.38 0.50
N GLU A 98 -14.69 0.59 -0.71
CA GLU A 98 -15.69 -0.29 -1.30
C GLU A 98 -15.15 -1.72 -1.48
N HIS A 99 -13.97 -1.85 -2.08
CA HIS A 99 -13.30 -3.13 -2.30
C HIS A 99 -13.01 -3.87 -0.98
N MET A 100 -12.57 -3.14 0.06
CA MET A 100 -12.33 -3.71 1.38
C MET A 100 -13.62 -4.20 2.04
N CYS A 101 -14.72 -3.45 1.92
CA CYS A 101 -16.04 -3.88 2.41
C CYS A 101 -16.53 -5.17 1.72
N ASP A 102 -16.28 -5.31 0.42
CA ASP A 102 -16.60 -6.51 -0.36
C ASP A 102 -15.77 -7.72 0.09
N THR A 103 -14.46 -7.50 0.27
CA THR A 103 -13.50 -8.54 0.71
C THR A 103 -13.82 -9.05 2.10
N LEU A 104 -14.05 -8.15 3.07
CA LEU A 104 -14.47 -8.51 4.43
C LEU A 104 -15.82 -9.22 4.46
N SER A 105 -16.78 -8.76 3.65
CA SER A 105 -18.09 -9.41 3.56
C SER A 105 -17.98 -10.84 3.05
N THR A 106 -17.10 -11.07 2.07
CA THR A 106 -16.84 -12.42 1.52
C THR A 106 -16.11 -13.29 2.55
N THR A 107 -15.10 -12.73 3.21
CA THR A 107 -14.34 -13.38 4.28
C THR A 107 -15.26 -13.88 5.39
N PHE A 108 -16.11 -13.01 5.95
CA PHE A 108 -17.01 -13.38 7.04
C PHE A 108 -18.12 -14.35 6.61
N LYS A 109 -18.57 -14.29 5.36
CA LYS A 109 -19.52 -15.27 4.83
C LYS A 109 -18.91 -16.66 4.69
N ALA A 110 -17.62 -16.77 4.36
CA ALA A 110 -16.94 -18.05 4.21
C ALA A 110 -16.43 -18.62 5.54
N ASP A 111 -16.24 -17.77 6.55
CA ASP A 111 -15.58 -18.14 7.79
C ASP A 111 -16.35 -19.18 8.62
N ALA A 112 -15.73 -20.35 8.80
CA ALA A 112 -16.30 -21.45 9.56
C ALA A 112 -16.63 -21.07 11.01
N ARG A 113 -15.91 -20.11 11.62
CA ARG A 113 -16.16 -19.66 12.99
C ARG A 113 -17.46 -18.89 13.16
N LEU A 114 -17.94 -18.27 12.09
CA LEU A 114 -19.19 -17.51 12.08
C LEU A 114 -20.38 -18.36 11.60
N GLY A 115 -20.16 -19.66 11.37
CA GLY A 115 -21.12 -20.56 10.72
C GLY A 115 -21.21 -20.34 9.21
N GLY A 116 -20.10 -19.89 8.59
CA GLY A 116 -20.01 -19.52 7.18
C GLY A 116 -20.26 -20.66 6.19
N ASP A 117 -20.48 -20.27 4.94
CA ASP A 117 -20.77 -21.13 3.80
C ASP A 117 -19.52 -21.93 3.38
N LYS A 118 -19.61 -23.25 3.56
CA LYS A 118 -18.54 -24.19 3.21
C LYS A 118 -18.29 -24.27 1.71
N GLU A 119 -19.32 -24.07 0.87
CA GLU A 119 -19.15 -24.10 -0.58
C GLU A 119 -18.45 -22.84 -1.07
N LEU A 120 -18.76 -21.68 -0.47
CA LEU A 120 -17.99 -20.45 -0.71
C LEU A 120 -16.54 -20.62 -0.23
N SER A 121 -16.33 -21.17 0.97
CA SER A 121 -14.98 -21.41 1.50
C SER A 121 -14.13 -22.31 0.60
N LYS A 122 -14.72 -23.32 -0.05
CA LYS A 122 -14.03 -24.20 -1.00
C LYS A 122 -13.60 -23.48 -2.28
N LYS A 123 -14.19 -22.33 -2.59
CA LYS A 123 -13.84 -21.50 -3.75
C LYS A 123 -12.82 -20.41 -3.43
N ILE A 124 -12.36 -20.31 -2.20
CA ILE A 124 -11.35 -19.33 -1.79
C ILE A 124 -9.96 -19.97 -1.86
N VAL A 125 -9.04 -19.28 -2.52
CA VAL A 125 -7.59 -19.53 -2.44
C VAL A 125 -6.99 -18.42 -1.60
N VAL A 126 -6.31 -18.81 -0.53
CA VAL A 126 -5.67 -17.87 0.40
C VAL A 126 -4.31 -17.48 -0.15
N PHE A 127 -3.99 -16.19 -0.09
CA PHE A 127 -2.69 -15.66 -0.47
C PHE A 127 -2.06 -14.92 0.70
N ASP A 128 -0.74 -14.81 0.68
CA ASP A 128 0.02 -13.90 1.55
C ASP A 128 -0.25 -12.43 1.14
N GLU A 129 -0.17 -11.49 2.08
CA GLU A 129 -0.62 -10.09 1.92
C GLU A 129 0.00 -9.34 0.74
N ASN A 130 1.29 -9.58 0.48
CA ASN A 130 2.02 -8.88 -0.57
C ASN A 130 2.02 -9.62 -1.91
N MET A 131 1.34 -10.77 -1.99
CA MET A 131 1.21 -11.49 -3.25
C MET A 131 0.21 -10.80 -4.17
N MET A 132 0.55 -10.81 -5.46
CA MET A 132 -0.31 -10.22 -6.48
C MET A 132 -1.36 -11.22 -7.00
N SER A 133 -2.46 -10.70 -7.54
CA SER A 133 -3.62 -11.48 -7.97
C SER A 133 -3.57 -12.06 -9.38
N GLN A 134 -2.51 -11.81 -10.15
CA GLN A 134 -2.47 -12.09 -11.59
C GLN A 134 -2.49 -13.59 -11.92
N ILE A 135 -1.96 -14.49 -11.07
CA ILE A 135 -2.19 -15.95 -11.26
C ILE A 135 -3.69 -16.25 -11.20
N MET A 136 -4.43 -15.57 -10.32
CA MET A 136 -5.86 -15.80 -10.15
C MET A 136 -6.69 -15.31 -11.34
N ASN A 137 -6.13 -14.50 -12.24
CA ASN A 137 -6.80 -14.10 -13.50
C ASN A 137 -7.17 -15.31 -14.37
N GLY A 138 -6.46 -16.43 -14.28
CA GLY A 138 -6.85 -17.68 -14.94
C GLY A 138 -7.90 -18.50 -14.18
N PHE A 139 -8.37 -18.07 -13.02
CA PHE A 139 -9.35 -18.81 -12.22
C PHE A 139 -10.61 -17.96 -11.94
N PRO A 140 -11.46 -17.68 -12.95
CA PRO A 140 -12.62 -16.77 -12.81
C PRO A 140 -13.65 -17.23 -11.76
N ASN A 141 -13.74 -18.53 -11.51
CA ASN A 141 -14.70 -19.13 -10.56
C ASN A 141 -14.20 -19.17 -9.10
N LEU A 142 -12.94 -18.82 -8.87
CA LEU A 142 -12.31 -18.79 -7.55
C LEU A 142 -12.20 -17.35 -7.02
N HIS A 143 -12.09 -17.22 -5.70
CA HIS A 143 -11.85 -15.98 -5.00
C HIS A 143 -10.44 -15.98 -4.40
N MET A 144 -9.71 -14.89 -4.58
CA MET A 144 -8.46 -14.65 -3.86
C MET A 144 -8.75 -13.86 -2.60
N ILE A 145 -8.21 -14.29 -1.46
CA ILE A 145 -8.22 -13.51 -0.22
C ILE A 145 -6.83 -13.50 0.38
N CYS A 146 -6.27 -12.31 0.53
CA CYS A 146 -5.05 -12.09 1.30
C CYS A 146 -5.40 -12.12 2.79
N MET A 147 -4.94 -13.14 3.52
CA MET A 147 -5.41 -13.40 4.89
C MET A 147 -5.00 -12.29 5.86
N GLN A 148 -3.80 -11.74 5.68
CA GLN A 148 -3.21 -10.76 6.59
C GLN A 148 -3.62 -9.31 6.28
N LEU A 149 -4.12 -9.05 5.07
CA LEU A 149 -4.51 -7.71 4.61
C LEU A 149 -5.51 -7.01 5.54
N ALA A 150 -6.53 -7.73 5.98
CA ALA A 150 -7.56 -7.18 6.86
C ALA A 150 -7.08 -6.98 8.32
N PRO A 151 -6.56 -8.01 9.02
CA PRO A 151 -6.19 -7.87 10.42
C PRO A 151 -4.92 -7.04 10.64
N ILE A 152 -3.96 -7.10 9.70
CA ILE A 152 -2.62 -6.50 9.86
C ILE A 152 -2.48 -5.25 9.01
N TYR A 153 -2.30 -5.38 7.69
CA TYR A 153 -1.96 -4.25 6.81
C TYR A 153 -2.95 -3.08 6.89
N THR A 154 -4.26 -3.35 6.80
CA THR A 154 -5.27 -2.29 6.87
C THR A 154 -5.37 -1.74 8.30
N GLY A 155 -5.29 -2.63 9.29
CA GLY A 155 -5.34 -2.27 10.71
C GLY A 155 -4.24 -1.30 11.11
N SER A 156 -2.99 -1.58 10.74
CA SER A 156 -1.81 -0.74 10.98
C SER A 156 -1.86 0.57 10.20
N THR A 157 -2.47 0.58 9.00
CA THR A 157 -2.62 1.76 8.15
C THR A 157 -3.65 2.76 8.71
N MET A 158 -4.74 2.26 9.30
CA MET A 158 -5.83 3.09 9.83
C MET A 158 -5.65 3.51 11.28
N ALA A 159 -4.96 2.70 12.08
CA ALA A 159 -4.80 2.88 13.51
C ALA A 159 -3.32 2.71 13.91
N GLN A 160 -2.72 3.74 14.48
CA GLN A 160 -1.29 3.73 14.85
C GLN A 160 -0.94 2.58 15.81
N ASP A 161 -1.84 2.25 16.72
CA ASP A 161 -1.71 1.16 17.71
C ASP A 161 -2.41 -0.14 17.28
N GLY A 162 -2.91 -0.19 16.04
CA GLY A 162 -3.90 -1.18 15.60
C GLY A 162 -3.46 -2.63 15.66
N VAL A 163 -2.15 -2.90 15.63
CA VAL A 163 -1.58 -4.25 15.60
C VAL A 163 -0.62 -4.56 16.76
N ILE A 164 -0.42 -3.62 17.71
CA ILE A 164 0.51 -3.80 18.84
C ILE A 164 0.21 -5.08 19.62
N HIS A 165 -1.09 -5.38 19.81
CA HIS A 165 -1.53 -6.61 20.47
C HIS A 165 -0.92 -7.88 19.84
N TYR A 166 -0.92 -7.98 18.51
CA TYR A 166 -0.40 -9.18 17.84
C TYR A 166 1.13 -9.23 17.84
N ILE A 167 1.79 -8.07 17.80
CA ILE A 167 3.25 -7.98 17.98
C ILE A 167 3.62 -8.53 19.37
N ASP A 168 2.89 -8.12 20.41
CA ASP A 168 3.13 -8.56 21.79
C ASP A 168 2.88 -10.06 21.94
N VAL A 169 1.80 -10.60 21.35
CA VAL A 169 1.54 -12.06 21.33
C VAL A 169 2.71 -12.82 20.72
N ALA A 170 3.25 -12.37 19.59
CA ALA A 170 4.39 -13.03 18.96
C ALA A 170 5.65 -12.96 19.84
N GLN A 171 5.91 -11.82 20.48
CA GLN A 171 7.06 -11.65 21.37
C GLN A 171 6.95 -12.50 22.64
N GLU A 172 5.76 -12.58 23.25
CA GLU A 172 5.47 -13.44 24.40
C GLU A 172 5.63 -14.92 24.06
N TYR A 173 5.34 -15.31 22.81
CA TYR A 173 5.58 -16.65 22.30
C TYR A 173 7.07 -16.97 22.06
N GLY A 174 7.94 -15.97 22.15
CA GLY A 174 9.40 -16.11 22.04
C GLY A 174 10.00 -15.61 20.73
N ILE A 175 9.24 -14.88 19.90
CA ILE A 175 9.79 -14.20 18.72
C ILE A 175 10.60 -12.99 19.17
N PRO A 176 11.88 -12.86 18.79
CA PRO A 176 12.70 -11.71 19.16
C PRO A 176 12.14 -10.37 18.68
N GLY A 177 12.30 -9.32 19.49
CA GLY A 177 11.83 -7.96 19.16
C GLY A 177 12.62 -7.26 18.04
N ASP A 178 13.72 -7.84 17.55
CA ASP A 178 14.47 -7.36 16.38
C ASP A 178 13.92 -7.91 15.05
N VAL A 179 12.92 -8.80 15.10
CA VAL A 179 12.16 -9.23 13.92
C VAL A 179 11.26 -8.08 13.46
N CYS A 180 11.14 -7.90 12.14
CA CYS A 180 10.24 -6.93 11.54
C CYS A 180 8.81 -7.08 12.12
N PRO A 181 8.16 -5.99 12.56
CA PRO A 181 6.86 -6.09 13.22
C PRO A 181 5.72 -6.52 12.30
N MET A 182 5.87 -6.43 10.98
CA MET A 182 4.92 -6.96 10.00
C MET A 182 4.78 -8.48 10.12
N PRO A 183 5.80 -9.29 9.80
CA PRO A 183 5.70 -10.74 9.95
C PRO A 183 5.52 -11.19 11.42
N ALA A 184 5.98 -10.40 12.39
CA ALA A 184 5.71 -10.68 13.80
C ALA A 184 4.21 -10.54 14.12
N ALA A 185 3.55 -9.47 13.66
CA ALA A 185 2.12 -9.26 13.88
C ALA A 185 1.28 -10.31 13.15
N GLU A 186 1.62 -10.65 11.91
CA GLU A 186 0.97 -11.72 11.13
C GLU A 186 0.99 -13.05 11.88
N LEU A 187 2.19 -13.46 12.30
CA LEU A 187 2.36 -14.64 13.13
C LEU A 187 1.62 -14.54 14.47
N GLY A 188 1.58 -13.35 15.07
CA GLY A 188 0.82 -13.06 16.29
C GLY A 188 -0.67 -13.35 16.15
N VAL A 189 -1.29 -12.98 15.02
CA VAL A 189 -2.70 -13.30 14.74
C VAL A 189 -2.91 -14.81 14.60
N ALA A 190 -1.94 -15.52 14.01
CA ALA A 190 -1.99 -16.97 13.92
C ALA A 190 -1.82 -17.66 15.29
N ILE A 191 -0.93 -17.15 16.15
CA ILE A 191 -0.74 -17.66 17.52
C ILE A 191 -1.99 -17.41 18.36
N ASP A 192 -2.59 -16.22 18.26
CA ASP A 192 -3.77 -15.82 19.03
C ASP A 192 -5.08 -16.42 18.48
N ASP A 193 -5.00 -17.23 17.43
CA ASP A 193 -6.17 -17.81 16.79
C ASP A 193 -7.19 -16.77 16.35
N ASP A 194 -6.78 -15.64 15.78
CA ASP A 194 -7.70 -14.56 15.37
C ASP A 194 -7.82 -14.35 13.85
N TYR A 195 -7.25 -15.26 13.05
CA TYR A 195 -7.54 -15.35 11.61
C TYR A 195 -8.91 -16.00 11.32
N PRO A 196 -9.62 -15.55 10.28
CA PRO A 196 -10.75 -16.29 9.70
C PRO A 196 -10.36 -17.70 9.26
N ILE A 197 -11.25 -18.68 9.47
CA ILE A 197 -11.04 -20.04 8.97
C ILE A 197 -11.76 -20.16 7.63
N ILE A 198 -11.02 -19.92 6.56
CA ILE A 198 -11.49 -19.90 5.18
C ILE A 198 -10.50 -20.59 4.23
N GLY A 199 -10.95 -20.83 3.01
CA GLY A 199 -10.10 -21.28 1.92
C GLY A 199 -10.02 -22.79 1.77
N LYS A 200 -9.71 -23.20 0.54
CA LYS A 200 -9.46 -24.59 0.17
C LYS A 200 -7.98 -24.93 0.21
N CYS A 201 -7.15 -23.99 -0.20
CA CYS A 201 -5.70 -24.07 -0.19
C CYS A 201 -5.11 -22.65 -0.06
N ALA A 202 -3.82 -22.57 0.20
CA ALA A 202 -3.06 -21.33 0.25
C ALA A 202 -1.87 -21.35 -0.72
N VAL A 203 -1.56 -20.19 -1.28
CA VAL A 203 -0.29 -19.95 -1.96
C VAL A 203 0.44 -18.87 -1.17
N GLN A 204 1.64 -19.19 -0.74
CA GLN A 204 2.57 -18.27 -0.10
C GLN A 204 3.76 -18.07 -1.03
N CYS A 205 4.48 -16.97 -0.86
CA CYS A 205 5.70 -16.71 -1.63
C CYS A 205 6.77 -16.20 -0.67
N ASN A 206 8.04 -16.30 -1.06
CA ASN A 206 9.13 -15.59 -0.39
C ASN A 206 9.08 -14.07 -0.67
N THR A 207 7.87 -13.50 -0.63
CA THR A 207 7.41 -12.22 -1.17
C THR A 207 8.44 -11.12 -0.96
N THR A 208 8.79 -10.83 0.30
CA THR A 208 9.61 -9.65 0.62
C THR A 208 11.01 -9.98 1.11
N CYS A 209 11.12 -10.82 2.14
CA CYS A 209 12.38 -11.13 2.79
C CYS A 209 12.30 -12.47 3.54
N ASP A 210 13.42 -12.91 4.10
CA ASP A 210 13.49 -14.14 4.90
C ASP A 210 12.55 -14.11 6.12
N GLY A 211 12.26 -12.93 6.68
CA GLY A 211 11.32 -12.77 7.79
C GLY A 211 9.91 -13.23 7.42
N SER A 212 9.37 -12.73 6.31
CA SER A 212 8.05 -13.11 5.79
C SER A 212 8.01 -14.59 5.40
N LEU A 213 9.07 -15.10 4.75
CA LEU A 213 9.15 -16.51 4.36
C LEU A 213 9.08 -17.45 5.57
N MET A 214 9.80 -17.13 6.65
CA MET A 214 9.81 -17.95 7.86
C MET A 214 8.48 -17.85 8.62
N GLY A 215 7.86 -16.66 8.67
CA GLY A 215 6.53 -16.45 9.25
C GLY A 215 5.45 -17.27 8.54
N ASN A 216 5.44 -17.21 7.21
CA ASN A 216 4.54 -17.97 6.33
C ASN A 216 4.54 -19.47 6.65
N GLY A 217 5.72 -20.07 6.86
CA GLY A 217 5.85 -21.48 7.22
C GLY A 217 5.23 -21.87 8.57
N LEU A 218 5.21 -20.95 9.54
CA LEU A 218 4.55 -21.14 10.84
C LEU A 218 3.03 -20.93 10.72
N GLU A 219 2.59 -19.91 9.98
CA GLU A 219 1.18 -19.64 9.70
C GLU A 219 0.50 -20.80 8.95
N ALA A 220 1.18 -21.40 7.97
CA ALA A 220 0.68 -22.55 7.22
C ALA A 220 0.30 -23.74 8.14
N ARG A 221 1.10 -23.99 9.19
CA ARG A 221 0.80 -25.02 10.20
C ARG A 221 -0.49 -24.71 10.95
N ARG A 222 -0.83 -23.43 11.09
CA ARG A 222 -2.03 -22.99 11.79
C ARG A 222 -3.27 -22.98 10.92
N PHE A 223 -3.14 -22.61 9.64
CA PHE A 223 -4.26 -22.60 8.69
C PHE A 223 -4.82 -24.00 8.41
N LYS A 224 -3.98 -25.05 8.47
CA LYS A 224 -4.39 -26.45 8.27
C LYS A 224 -5.10 -26.71 6.93
N ILE A 225 -4.77 -25.91 5.92
CA ILE A 225 -5.13 -26.14 4.53
C ILE A 225 -3.85 -26.46 3.73
N PRO A 226 -3.94 -27.20 2.61
CA PRO A 226 -2.81 -27.39 1.72
C PRO A 226 -2.18 -26.05 1.35
N THR A 227 -0.86 -25.94 1.43
CA THR A 227 -0.14 -24.69 1.17
C THR A 227 1.01 -24.94 0.20
N PHE A 228 1.07 -24.13 -0.86
CA PHE A 228 2.18 -24.11 -1.80
C PHE A 228 3.09 -22.91 -1.52
N GLN A 229 4.41 -23.12 -1.58
CA GLN A 229 5.41 -22.08 -1.42
C GLN A 229 6.00 -21.76 -2.79
N LEU A 230 5.64 -20.61 -3.34
CA LEU A 230 6.18 -20.09 -4.59
C LEU A 230 7.55 -19.45 -4.29
N ALA A 231 8.62 -20.08 -4.77
CA ALA A 231 9.98 -19.62 -4.53
C ALA A 231 10.46 -18.71 -5.66
N ALA A 232 10.14 -17.41 -5.59
CA ALA A 232 10.66 -16.47 -6.57
C ALA A 232 12.19 -16.28 -6.39
N PRO A 233 12.99 -16.20 -7.47
CA PRO A 233 14.43 -15.92 -7.39
C PRO A 233 14.75 -14.63 -6.64
N ILE A 234 15.76 -14.65 -5.77
CA ILE A 234 16.20 -13.44 -5.04
C ILE A 234 16.99 -12.50 -5.97
N ARG A 235 17.92 -13.05 -6.76
CA ARG A 235 18.66 -12.32 -7.81
C ARG A 235 17.86 -12.28 -9.11
N HIS A 236 16.67 -11.68 -9.01
CA HIS A 236 15.64 -11.73 -10.03
C HIS A 236 15.96 -10.97 -11.34
N THR A 237 17.05 -10.20 -11.37
CA THR A 237 17.53 -9.47 -12.56
C THR A 237 18.43 -10.32 -13.46
N GLN A 238 18.79 -11.54 -13.05
CA GLN A 238 19.65 -12.43 -13.82
C GLN A 238 18.83 -13.18 -14.88
N GLU A 239 19.25 -13.14 -16.15
CA GLU A 239 18.48 -13.72 -17.26
C GLU A 239 18.15 -15.21 -17.07
N GLY A 240 19.09 -15.98 -16.50
CA GLY A 240 18.94 -17.43 -16.29
C GLY A 240 17.90 -17.84 -15.24
N VAL A 241 17.28 -16.90 -14.51
CA VAL A 241 16.30 -17.23 -13.47
C VAL A 241 14.85 -17.21 -13.98
N GLN A 242 14.61 -16.68 -15.19
CA GLN A 242 13.27 -16.48 -15.74
C GLN A 242 12.54 -17.81 -15.97
N GLU A 243 13.21 -18.79 -16.58
CA GLU A 243 12.64 -20.11 -16.88
C GLU A 243 12.29 -20.87 -15.59
N TYR A 244 13.18 -20.84 -14.60
CA TYR A 244 12.92 -21.41 -13.29
C TYR A 244 11.70 -20.76 -12.62
N ALA A 245 11.62 -19.43 -12.65
CA ALA A 245 10.49 -18.70 -12.08
C ALA A 245 9.17 -19.03 -12.82
N ALA A 246 9.19 -19.20 -14.14
CA ALA A 246 8.02 -19.61 -14.91
C ALA A 246 7.56 -21.04 -14.57
N GLU A 247 8.49 -21.96 -14.34
CA GLU A 247 8.15 -23.31 -13.88
C GLU A 247 7.52 -23.28 -12.48
N GLU A 248 8.01 -22.42 -11.57
CA GLU A 248 7.38 -22.22 -10.25
C GLU A 248 5.96 -21.64 -10.35
N ILE A 249 5.70 -20.72 -11.28
CA ILE A 249 4.35 -20.21 -11.58
C ILE A 249 3.45 -21.34 -12.07
N LYS A 250 3.95 -22.16 -13.00
CA LYS A 250 3.23 -23.32 -13.52
C LYS A 250 2.91 -24.34 -12.43
N ASN A 251 3.86 -24.61 -11.53
CA ASN A 251 3.66 -25.47 -10.36
C ASN A 251 2.56 -24.91 -9.42
N ALA A 252 2.54 -23.60 -9.20
CA ALA A 252 1.50 -22.94 -8.40
C ALA A 252 0.12 -23.06 -9.07
N ILE A 253 0.03 -22.88 -10.39
CA ILE A 253 -1.20 -23.08 -11.16
C ILE A 253 -1.68 -24.54 -11.01
N SER A 254 -0.82 -25.52 -11.28
CA SER A 254 -1.17 -26.95 -11.14
C SER A 254 -1.61 -27.31 -9.72
N PHE A 255 -0.96 -26.74 -8.70
CA PHE A 255 -1.38 -26.91 -7.32
C PHE A 255 -2.81 -26.41 -7.08
N ILE A 256 -3.16 -25.22 -7.56
CA ILE A 256 -4.53 -24.68 -7.41
C ILE A 256 -5.53 -25.59 -8.15
N GLU A 257 -5.20 -26.05 -9.36
CA GLU A 257 -6.06 -26.97 -10.11
C GLU A 257 -6.29 -28.28 -9.35
N ASP A 258 -5.24 -28.88 -8.78
CA ASP A 258 -5.31 -30.15 -8.06
C ASP A 258 -6.12 -30.02 -6.77
N GLN A 259 -6.00 -28.90 -6.05
CA GLN A 259 -6.71 -28.68 -4.80
C GLN A 259 -8.18 -28.31 -4.99
N THR A 260 -8.51 -27.59 -6.06
CA THR A 260 -9.85 -27.01 -6.26
C THR A 260 -10.69 -27.74 -7.30
N GLY A 261 -10.04 -28.40 -8.26
CA GLY A 261 -10.68 -29.01 -9.44
C GLY A 261 -11.02 -28.03 -10.57
N GLU A 262 -10.84 -26.71 -10.36
CA GLU A 262 -11.00 -25.71 -11.41
C GLU A 262 -9.77 -25.70 -12.33
N LYS A 263 -9.97 -25.51 -13.63
CA LYS A 263 -8.88 -25.43 -14.61
C LYS A 263 -8.54 -23.99 -14.96
N PHE A 264 -7.28 -23.75 -15.28
CA PHE A 264 -6.80 -22.43 -15.68
C PHE A 264 -7.42 -22.03 -17.02
N ASP A 265 -8.20 -20.95 -17.00
CA ASP A 265 -8.86 -20.34 -18.13
C ASP A 265 -7.94 -19.28 -18.76
N TRP A 266 -7.23 -19.69 -19.82
CA TRP A 266 -6.32 -18.82 -20.56
C TRP A 266 -7.04 -17.67 -21.27
N ASP A 267 -8.28 -17.86 -21.73
CA ASP A 267 -9.03 -16.79 -22.39
C ASP A 267 -9.41 -15.69 -21.39
N ASN A 268 -9.84 -16.07 -20.19
CA ASN A 268 -10.08 -15.11 -19.12
C ASN A 268 -8.77 -14.46 -18.65
N PHE A 269 -7.68 -15.21 -18.56
CA PHE A 269 -6.36 -14.68 -18.22
C PHE A 269 -5.93 -13.56 -19.18
N PHE A 270 -5.96 -13.81 -20.50
CA PHE A 270 -5.56 -12.80 -21.48
C PHE A 270 -6.49 -11.58 -21.49
N LYS A 271 -7.79 -11.77 -21.24
CA LYS A 271 -8.73 -10.65 -21.06
C LYS A 271 -8.35 -9.77 -19.88
N CYS A 272 -8.03 -10.35 -18.73
CA CYS A 272 -7.59 -9.58 -17.56
C CYS A 272 -6.23 -8.91 -17.80
N MET A 273 -5.32 -9.55 -18.54
CA MET A 273 -4.04 -8.95 -18.91
C MET A 273 -4.21 -7.75 -19.86
N ASP A 274 -5.21 -7.75 -20.74
CA ASP A 274 -5.55 -6.56 -21.54
C ASP A 274 -5.98 -5.38 -20.66
N THR A 275 -6.87 -5.63 -19.70
CA THR A 275 -7.25 -4.64 -18.68
C THR A 275 -6.02 -4.12 -17.95
N PHE A 276 -5.17 -5.02 -17.44
CA PHE A 276 -3.97 -4.66 -16.69
C PHE A 276 -2.94 -3.87 -17.52
N ASN A 277 -2.81 -4.17 -18.82
CA ASN A 277 -1.99 -3.38 -19.73
C ASN A 277 -2.56 -1.96 -19.89
N ASN A 278 -3.88 -1.81 -19.96
CA ASN A 278 -4.52 -0.49 -20.03
C ASN A 278 -4.39 0.30 -18.72
N GLU A 279 -4.51 -0.37 -17.57
CA GLU A 279 -4.23 0.19 -16.24
C GLU A 279 -2.76 0.70 -16.19
N THR A 280 -1.82 -0.12 -16.66
CA THR A 280 -0.39 0.24 -16.71
C THR A 280 -0.13 1.45 -17.61
N LYS A 281 -0.86 1.62 -18.72
CA LYS A 281 -0.77 2.82 -19.56
C LYS A 281 -1.24 4.08 -18.83
N GLN A 282 -2.32 3.99 -18.02
CA GLN A 282 -2.76 5.12 -17.19
C GLN A 282 -1.66 5.50 -16.19
N PHE A 283 -1.08 4.52 -15.50
CA PHE A 283 -0.01 4.77 -14.55
C PHE A 283 1.23 5.40 -15.19
N LEU A 284 1.65 4.94 -16.38
CA LEU A 284 2.75 5.56 -17.14
C LEU A 284 2.49 7.04 -17.44
N GLU A 285 1.26 7.42 -17.79
CA GLU A 285 0.86 8.83 -17.97
C GLU A 285 1.02 9.62 -16.66
N TRP A 286 0.66 9.04 -15.51
CA TRP A 286 0.84 9.70 -14.21
C TRP A 286 2.31 9.91 -13.87
N LEU A 287 3.18 8.95 -14.21
CA LEU A 287 4.62 9.10 -14.03
C LEU A 287 5.17 10.22 -14.90
N GLU A 288 4.77 10.32 -16.18
CA GLU A 288 5.18 11.41 -17.07
C GLU A 288 4.68 12.78 -16.57
N LEU A 289 3.41 12.88 -16.16
CA LEU A 289 2.87 14.08 -15.52
C LEU A 289 3.66 14.48 -14.28
N SER A 290 4.10 13.50 -13.49
CA SER A 290 4.86 13.73 -12.27
C SER A 290 6.25 14.32 -12.53
N ARG A 291 6.82 14.13 -13.72
CA ARG A 291 8.10 14.78 -14.13
C ARG A 291 7.95 16.26 -14.42
N SER A 292 6.73 16.70 -14.73
CA SER A 292 6.47 18.09 -15.08
C SER A 292 6.59 19.02 -13.85
N PRO A 293 6.67 20.35 -14.07
CA PRO A 293 6.61 21.32 -12.98
C PRO A 293 5.29 21.34 -12.20
N TYR A 294 4.22 20.71 -12.73
CA TYR A 294 2.89 20.72 -12.15
C TYR A 294 2.36 19.28 -11.97
N PRO A 295 3.01 18.45 -11.13
CA PRO A 295 2.56 17.08 -10.89
C PRO A 295 1.14 17.08 -10.28
N GLN A 296 0.34 16.04 -10.51
CA GLN A 296 -1.08 16.01 -10.09
C GLN A 296 -1.49 14.75 -9.33
N VAL A 297 -0.84 13.61 -9.59
CA VAL A 297 -1.08 12.34 -8.87
C VAL A 297 0.22 12.00 -8.13
N ILE A 298 0.30 12.36 -6.84
CA ILE A 298 1.53 12.25 -6.02
C ILE A 298 1.21 11.86 -4.58
N GLY A 299 2.22 11.46 -3.82
CA GLY A 299 2.13 11.20 -2.39
C GLY A 299 1.35 9.93 -2.04
N ASN A 300 0.57 10.01 -0.96
CA ASN A 300 -0.25 8.91 -0.44
C ASN A 300 -1.32 8.41 -1.44
N ASN A 301 -1.76 9.30 -2.33
CA ASN A 301 -2.69 8.99 -3.41
C ASN A 301 -2.13 7.94 -4.37
N VAL A 302 -0.83 8.00 -4.66
CA VAL A 302 -0.14 6.97 -5.45
C VAL A 302 0.19 5.75 -4.59
N ALA A 303 0.78 5.96 -3.41
CA ALA A 303 1.30 4.89 -2.55
C ALA A 303 0.29 3.77 -2.25
N LEU A 304 -0.87 4.14 -1.72
CA LEU A 304 -1.85 3.15 -1.27
C LEU A 304 -2.70 2.62 -2.42
N TYR A 305 -3.07 3.49 -3.36
CA TYR A 305 -3.88 3.09 -4.51
C TYR A 305 -3.12 2.16 -5.44
N ARG A 306 -1.84 2.44 -5.73
CA ARG A 306 -1.05 1.60 -6.62
C ARG A 306 -0.83 0.21 -6.03
N CYS A 307 -0.63 0.10 -4.71
CA CYS A 307 -0.59 -1.20 -4.04
C CYS A 307 -1.89 -1.97 -4.25
N ALA A 308 -3.06 -1.34 -4.01
CA ALA A 308 -4.36 -1.98 -4.22
C ALA A 308 -4.61 -2.38 -5.69
N ALA A 309 -4.33 -1.48 -6.65
CA ALA A 309 -4.51 -1.73 -8.07
C ALA A 309 -3.61 -2.87 -8.56
N TYR A 310 -2.33 -2.88 -8.16
CA TYR A 310 -1.36 -3.85 -8.65
C TYR A 310 -1.45 -5.21 -7.96
N GLN A 311 -1.61 -5.23 -6.62
CA GLN A 311 -1.63 -6.47 -5.84
C GLN A 311 -3.01 -7.12 -5.84
N VAL A 312 -4.08 -6.34 -5.68
CA VAL A 312 -5.42 -6.87 -5.42
C VAL A 312 -6.25 -6.93 -6.69
N ALA A 313 -6.35 -5.82 -7.42
CA ALA A 313 -7.15 -5.79 -8.65
C ALA A 313 -6.49 -6.56 -9.79
N GLY A 314 -5.25 -6.21 -10.15
CA GLY A 314 -4.43 -6.93 -11.13
C GLY A 314 -5.10 -7.17 -12.49
N GLY A 315 -5.94 -6.24 -12.95
CA GLY A 315 -6.76 -6.36 -14.17
C GLY A 315 -8.03 -7.23 -14.05
N ARG A 316 -8.33 -7.79 -12.87
CA ARG A 316 -9.53 -8.60 -12.63
C ARG A 316 -10.78 -7.75 -12.33
N ASP A 317 -10.60 -6.61 -11.67
CA ASP A 317 -11.69 -5.71 -11.27
C ASP A 317 -11.73 -4.48 -12.18
N ALA A 318 -12.66 -4.48 -13.14
CA ALA A 318 -12.83 -3.39 -14.11
C ALA A 318 -13.09 -2.02 -13.47
N ARG A 319 -13.55 -1.96 -12.21
CA ARG A 319 -13.73 -0.68 -11.48
C ARG A 319 -12.42 0.08 -11.33
N PHE A 320 -11.28 -0.62 -11.27
CA PHE A 320 -9.97 0.01 -11.17
C PHE A 320 -9.60 0.74 -12.46
N LEU A 321 -9.68 0.08 -13.61
CA LEU A 321 -9.45 0.75 -14.90
C LEU A 321 -10.36 1.98 -15.10
N GLU A 322 -11.66 1.87 -14.78
CA GLU A 322 -12.60 3.00 -14.87
C GLU A 322 -12.18 4.18 -13.96
N ALA A 323 -11.72 3.86 -12.74
CA ALA A 323 -11.22 4.86 -11.80
C ALA A 323 -9.91 5.48 -12.29
N GLU A 324 -8.98 4.69 -12.82
CA GLU A 324 -7.70 5.15 -13.33
C GLU A 324 -7.86 6.07 -14.54
N GLU A 325 -8.71 5.74 -15.51
CA GLU A 325 -9.02 6.62 -16.64
C GLU A 325 -9.60 7.96 -16.17
N LYS A 326 -10.46 7.93 -15.15
CA LYS A 326 -11.02 9.14 -14.53
C LYS A 326 -9.95 9.94 -13.78
N ILE A 327 -9.06 9.29 -13.05
CA ILE A 327 -7.93 9.92 -12.36
C ILE A 327 -7.02 10.60 -13.38
N THR A 328 -6.64 9.90 -14.46
CA THR A 328 -5.84 10.46 -15.56
C THR A 328 -6.49 11.71 -16.13
N LYS A 329 -7.80 11.67 -16.40
CA LYS A 329 -8.53 12.85 -16.88
C LYS A 329 -8.45 14.02 -15.89
N LEU A 330 -8.71 13.78 -14.62
CA LEU A 330 -8.63 14.81 -13.58
C LEU A 330 -7.20 15.38 -13.43
N ALA A 331 -6.20 14.52 -13.54
CA ALA A 331 -4.80 14.88 -13.52
C ALA A 331 -4.45 15.77 -14.72
N MET A 332 -4.83 15.39 -15.94
CA MET A 332 -4.63 16.21 -17.13
C MET A 332 -5.31 17.58 -17.01
N GLU A 333 -6.55 17.64 -16.53
CA GLU A 333 -7.24 18.91 -16.28
C GLU A 333 -6.51 19.79 -15.25
N GLY A 334 -5.93 19.18 -14.22
CA GLY A 334 -5.14 19.86 -13.21
C GLY A 334 -3.83 20.41 -13.77
N TYR A 335 -3.15 19.60 -14.58
CA TYR A 335 -1.91 19.93 -15.27
C TYR A 335 -2.10 21.08 -16.27
N GLU A 336 -3.13 21.02 -17.12
CA GLU A 336 -3.45 22.09 -18.09
C GLU A 336 -3.74 23.43 -17.41
N LYS A 337 -4.40 23.39 -16.24
CA LYS A 337 -4.66 24.57 -15.40
C LYS A 337 -3.46 25.03 -14.59
N LYS A 338 -2.34 24.29 -14.63
CA LYS A 338 -1.14 24.52 -13.81
C LYS A 338 -1.48 24.58 -12.32
N SER A 339 -2.35 23.68 -11.89
CA SER A 339 -2.82 23.62 -10.50
C SER A 339 -1.67 23.18 -9.60
N LEU A 340 -1.39 23.95 -8.56
CA LEU A 340 -0.40 23.56 -7.54
C LEU A 340 -1.02 22.53 -6.58
N CYS A 341 -0.21 21.60 -6.08
CA CYS A 341 -0.61 20.65 -5.03
C CYS A 341 -0.54 21.26 -3.63
N VAL A 342 0.33 22.26 -3.46
CA VAL A 342 0.62 22.97 -2.20
C VAL A 342 0.77 24.46 -2.49
N PRO A 343 0.67 25.36 -1.48
CA PRO A 343 0.80 26.80 -1.71
C PRO A 343 2.12 27.20 -2.37
N GLU A 344 3.21 26.51 -2.02
CA GLU A 344 4.56 26.75 -2.52
C GLU A 344 5.28 25.40 -2.64
N VAL A 345 5.82 25.12 -3.82
CA VAL A 345 6.63 23.92 -4.07
C VAL A 345 8.09 24.29 -3.85
N ARG A 346 8.73 23.67 -2.86
CA ARG A 346 10.15 23.92 -2.52
C ARG A 346 11.06 22.82 -3.00
N HIS A 347 10.67 21.58 -2.72
CA HIS A 347 11.46 20.39 -3.04
C HIS A 347 10.60 19.33 -3.71
N ARG A 348 11.27 18.51 -4.51
CA ARG A 348 10.74 17.36 -5.21
C ARG A 348 11.44 16.13 -4.64
N ALA A 349 10.69 15.29 -3.96
CA ALA A 349 11.21 14.15 -3.24
C ALA A 349 10.79 12.82 -3.88
N VAL A 350 11.75 11.89 -3.95
CA VAL A 350 11.45 10.46 -4.05
C VAL A 350 11.42 9.90 -2.63
N LEU A 351 10.36 9.17 -2.29
CA LEU A 351 10.30 8.43 -1.03
C LEU A 351 10.91 7.05 -1.25
N TRP A 352 11.91 6.68 -0.46
CA TRP A 352 12.63 5.41 -0.64
C TRP A 352 12.66 4.59 0.65
N GLY A 353 12.64 3.27 0.54
CA GLY A 353 12.44 2.37 1.67
C GLY A 353 10.98 1.96 1.88
N VAL A 354 10.74 1.08 2.84
CA VAL A 354 9.40 0.59 3.17
C VAL A 354 8.69 1.65 4.00
N GLN A 355 7.49 2.09 3.58
CA GLN A 355 6.75 3.14 4.26
C GLN A 355 6.38 2.78 5.72
N ALA A 356 6.38 3.77 6.62
CA ALA A 356 5.78 3.61 7.94
C ALA A 356 4.25 3.45 7.83
N GLN A 357 3.75 2.22 7.96
CA GLN A 357 2.33 1.92 7.84
C GLN A 357 1.51 2.61 8.92
N TYR A 358 2.02 2.74 10.15
CA TYR A 358 1.31 3.50 11.18
C TYR A 358 1.23 5.01 10.86
N TYR A 359 1.92 5.53 9.83
CA TYR A 359 1.89 6.94 9.44
C TYR A 359 1.83 7.15 7.92
N THR A 360 0.86 6.54 7.25
CA THR A 360 0.70 6.67 5.79
C THR A 360 0.43 8.10 5.29
N ALA A 361 0.01 9.01 6.18
CA ALA A 361 -0.22 10.42 5.87
C ALA A 361 1.06 11.30 5.90
N LEU A 362 2.25 10.75 6.21
CA LEU A 362 3.51 11.51 6.18
C LEU A 362 3.75 12.27 4.85
N PRO A 363 3.51 11.69 3.65
CA PRO A 363 3.70 12.41 2.39
C PRO A 363 2.86 13.69 2.28
N LEU A 364 1.68 13.70 2.90
CA LEU A 364 0.78 14.84 2.91
C LEU A 364 1.18 15.87 3.97
N TRP A 365 1.75 15.41 5.10
CA TRP A 365 2.38 16.29 6.08
C TRP A 365 3.61 17.01 5.49
N LEU A 366 4.48 16.29 4.76
CA LEU A 366 5.63 16.85 4.04
C LEU A 366 5.20 17.96 3.07
N GLN A 367 4.13 17.72 2.33
CA GLN A 367 3.52 18.68 1.42
C GLN A 367 3.03 19.94 2.15
N ASN A 368 2.16 19.77 3.15
CA ASN A 368 1.50 20.90 3.81
C ASN A 368 2.43 21.68 4.77
N CYS A 369 3.35 21.00 5.46
CA CYS A 369 4.24 21.65 6.42
C CYS A 369 5.45 22.29 5.73
N TRP A 370 6.04 21.63 4.74
CA TRP A 370 7.35 22.01 4.19
C TRP A 370 7.36 22.28 2.68
N GLY A 371 6.25 22.07 1.96
CA GLY A 371 6.24 22.25 0.50
C GLY A 371 7.08 21.20 -0.24
N VAL A 372 7.32 20.04 0.39
CA VAL A 372 8.07 18.92 -0.18
C VAL A 372 7.09 17.99 -0.91
N LEU A 373 7.18 17.94 -2.24
CA LEU A 373 6.33 17.08 -3.05
C LEU A 373 6.89 15.65 -3.10
N SER A 374 6.18 14.71 -2.50
CA SER A 374 6.49 13.28 -2.59
C SER A 374 6.01 12.72 -3.93
N LEU A 375 6.86 12.72 -4.95
CA LEU A 375 6.45 12.41 -6.33
C LEU A 375 6.08 10.93 -6.52
N ILE A 376 6.85 10.04 -5.89
CA ILE A 376 6.64 8.61 -5.94
C ILE A 376 7.28 7.97 -4.70
N ASP A 377 6.83 6.77 -4.35
CA ASP A 377 7.47 5.92 -3.36
C ASP A 377 7.97 4.60 -3.95
N MET A 378 8.97 4.00 -3.29
CA MET A 378 9.57 2.72 -3.67
C MET A 378 8.55 1.60 -3.86
N LEU A 379 7.48 1.55 -3.06
CA LEU A 379 6.50 0.46 -3.10
C LEU A 379 5.57 0.57 -4.32
N SER A 380 5.29 1.79 -4.76
CA SER A 380 4.50 2.07 -5.97
C SER A 380 5.23 1.77 -7.29
N LEU A 381 6.56 1.64 -7.26
CA LEU A 381 7.40 1.41 -8.44
C LEU A 381 7.39 -0.05 -8.92
N THR A 382 6.21 -0.64 -8.99
CA THR A 382 5.94 -1.98 -9.52
C THR A 382 6.20 -2.06 -11.03
N SER A 383 6.13 -3.26 -11.63
CA SER A 383 6.41 -3.40 -13.07
C SER A 383 5.49 -2.50 -13.91
N THR A 384 6.11 -1.72 -14.80
CA THR A 384 5.44 -0.87 -15.78
C THR A 384 5.57 -1.42 -17.20
N ARG A 385 5.93 -2.70 -17.34
CA ARG A 385 6.04 -3.38 -18.63
C ARG A 385 4.64 -3.57 -19.22
N ILE A 386 4.47 -3.20 -20.49
CA ILE A 386 3.32 -3.61 -21.29
C ILE A 386 3.63 -4.98 -21.88
N PHE A 387 2.74 -5.94 -21.65
CA PHE A 387 2.92 -7.32 -22.09
C PHE A 387 2.25 -7.55 -23.45
N ASP A 388 2.91 -8.26 -24.34
CA ASP A 388 2.31 -8.62 -25.63
C ASP A 388 1.40 -9.83 -25.43
N ILE A 389 0.12 -9.63 -25.76
CA ILE A 389 -0.93 -10.64 -25.60
C ILE A 389 -1.59 -11.01 -26.94
N GLY A 390 -1.10 -10.46 -28.07
CA GLY A 390 -1.74 -10.59 -29.38
C GLY A 390 -1.81 -12.03 -29.88
N ASP A 391 -0.74 -12.78 -29.68
CA ASP A 391 -0.63 -14.17 -30.12
C ASP A 391 -1.17 -15.19 -29.09
N LYS A 392 -1.58 -14.71 -27.89
CA LYS A 392 -2.07 -15.54 -26.77
C LYS A 392 -1.15 -16.74 -26.46
N ASP A 393 0.15 -16.55 -26.58
CA ASP A 393 1.16 -17.57 -26.29
C ASP A 393 1.23 -17.87 -24.79
N GLN A 394 0.91 -19.11 -24.41
CA GLN A 394 0.87 -19.55 -23.02
C GLN A 394 2.27 -19.65 -22.40
N ASP A 395 3.28 -20.04 -23.17
CA ASP A 395 4.64 -20.16 -22.67
C ASP A 395 5.22 -18.76 -22.38
N GLN A 396 4.97 -17.80 -23.28
CA GLN A 396 5.30 -16.40 -23.04
C GLN A 396 4.52 -15.81 -21.87
N ALA A 397 3.23 -16.14 -21.72
CA ALA A 397 2.41 -15.69 -20.60
C ALA A 397 2.94 -16.17 -19.24
N LEU A 398 3.47 -17.40 -19.15
CA LEU A 398 4.11 -17.91 -17.94
C LEU A 398 5.41 -17.14 -17.62
N LEU A 399 6.21 -16.80 -18.64
CA LEU A 399 7.38 -15.94 -18.46
C LEU A 399 6.98 -14.54 -18.00
N ASP A 400 5.88 -13.99 -18.52
CA ASP A 400 5.40 -12.67 -18.14
C ASP A 400 4.85 -12.64 -16.71
N LEU A 401 4.10 -13.68 -16.29
CA LEU A 401 3.71 -13.88 -14.91
C LEU A 401 4.93 -14.02 -13.99
N ALA A 402 5.95 -14.78 -14.38
CA ALA A 402 7.18 -14.91 -13.62
C ALA A 402 7.87 -13.55 -13.43
N HIS A 403 7.91 -12.71 -14.47
CA HIS A 403 8.42 -11.35 -14.38
C HIS A 403 7.62 -10.51 -13.36
N LEU A 404 6.29 -10.58 -13.37
CA LEU A 404 5.43 -9.88 -12.42
C LEU A 404 5.70 -10.33 -10.98
N TYR A 405 5.76 -11.64 -10.72
CA TYR A 405 6.03 -12.19 -9.37
C TYR A 405 7.47 -11.95 -8.90
N MET A 406 8.42 -11.77 -9.81
CA MET A 406 9.76 -11.33 -9.46
C MET A 406 9.83 -9.83 -9.14
N ASN A 407 8.89 -9.04 -9.69
CA ASN A 407 8.81 -7.59 -9.54
C ASN A 407 7.60 -7.12 -8.70
N MET A 408 7.14 -7.95 -7.76
CA MET A 408 6.06 -7.58 -6.84
C MET A 408 6.43 -6.35 -6.00
N THR A 409 5.40 -5.71 -5.44
CA THR A 409 5.53 -4.65 -4.43
C THR A 409 6.51 -5.05 -3.33
N MET A 410 7.35 -4.11 -2.91
CA MET A 410 8.49 -4.29 -2.00
C MET A 410 9.64 -5.15 -2.55
N ARG A 411 9.33 -6.27 -3.23
CA ARG A 411 10.31 -7.26 -3.71
C ARG A 411 11.28 -6.69 -4.73
N ASN A 412 10.75 -6.02 -5.75
CA ASN A 412 11.46 -5.45 -6.90
C ASN A 412 12.65 -4.55 -6.54
N ARG A 413 12.71 -4.04 -5.30
CA ARG A 413 13.77 -3.14 -4.80
C ARG A 413 14.46 -3.66 -3.54
N SER A 414 13.85 -4.59 -2.81
CA SER A 414 14.46 -5.21 -1.62
C SER A 414 15.27 -6.47 -1.95
N ASN A 415 14.89 -7.19 -3.01
CA ASN A 415 15.60 -8.34 -3.55
C ASN A 415 16.19 -7.97 -4.90
N GLY A 416 17.35 -8.51 -5.30
CA GLY A 416 18.02 -8.19 -6.56
C GLY A 416 19.41 -7.59 -6.36
N GLY A 417 19.61 -6.91 -5.22
CA GLY A 417 20.89 -6.37 -4.78
C GLY A 417 21.00 -4.86 -4.94
N TYR A 418 22.24 -4.39 -4.90
CA TYR A 418 22.60 -2.98 -4.98
C TYR A 418 22.04 -2.30 -6.25
N GLU A 419 21.94 -3.02 -7.36
CA GLU A 419 21.47 -2.50 -8.64
C GLU A 419 20.04 -1.96 -8.57
N VAL A 420 19.15 -2.71 -7.90
CA VAL A 420 17.74 -2.32 -7.79
C VAL A 420 17.43 -1.53 -6.52
N GLY A 421 18.26 -1.67 -5.48
CA GLY A 421 18.10 -0.95 -4.22
C GLY A 421 18.70 0.47 -4.24
N LEU A 422 19.85 0.65 -4.90
CA LEU A 422 20.57 1.93 -4.93
C LEU A 422 20.58 2.60 -6.31
N ASN A 423 21.00 1.91 -7.37
CA ASN A 423 21.12 2.58 -8.69
C ASN A 423 19.75 3.04 -9.21
N ASP A 424 18.70 2.25 -8.96
CA ASP A 424 17.35 2.63 -9.36
C ASP A 424 16.83 3.88 -8.62
N LEU A 425 17.17 4.07 -7.33
CA LEU A 425 16.82 5.32 -6.63
C LEU A 425 17.31 6.53 -7.42
N TRP A 426 18.59 6.53 -7.80
CA TRP A 426 19.18 7.66 -8.51
C TRP A 426 18.59 7.82 -9.92
N ARG A 427 18.33 6.71 -10.62
CA ARG A 427 17.62 6.74 -11.91
C ARG A 427 16.24 7.39 -11.77
N PHE A 428 15.52 7.13 -10.69
CA PHE A 428 14.23 7.77 -10.42
C PHE A 428 14.38 9.23 -9.99
N CYS A 429 15.39 9.58 -9.20
CA CYS A 429 15.68 10.98 -8.89
C CYS A 429 15.91 11.79 -10.18
N ASP A 430 16.73 11.27 -11.10
CA ASP A 430 16.97 11.89 -12.40
C ASP A 430 15.69 11.98 -13.24
N TYR A 431 14.94 10.87 -13.34
CA TYR A 431 13.71 10.80 -14.13
C TYR A 431 12.67 11.82 -13.68
N PHE A 432 12.51 11.99 -12.38
CA PHE A 432 11.54 12.90 -11.76
C PHE A 432 12.04 14.32 -11.50
N ASN A 433 13.30 14.64 -11.85
CA ASN A 433 13.95 15.90 -11.47
C ASN A 433 13.81 16.16 -9.96
N ALA A 434 14.13 15.15 -9.15
CA ALA A 434 14.05 15.23 -7.69
C ALA A 434 15.38 15.73 -7.12
N ASP A 435 15.30 16.72 -6.24
CA ASP A 435 16.44 17.29 -5.51
C ASP A 435 16.54 16.74 -4.07
N MET A 436 15.56 15.93 -3.65
CA MET A 436 15.48 15.36 -2.31
C MET A 436 15.11 13.88 -2.35
N VAL A 437 15.59 13.14 -1.35
CA VAL A 437 15.13 11.79 -1.01
C VAL A 437 14.73 11.79 0.45
N ILE A 438 13.51 11.37 0.73
CA ILE A 438 13.08 11.03 2.08
C ILE A 438 13.24 9.51 2.20
N MET A 439 14.20 9.10 3.02
CA MET A 439 14.55 7.71 3.21
C MET A 439 13.82 7.17 4.44
N TYR A 440 12.82 6.33 4.21
CA TYR A 440 12.15 5.54 5.24
C TYR A 440 13.13 4.49 5.79
N GLU A 441 13.69 4.78 6.95
CA GLU A 441 14.58 3.87 7.67
C GLU A 441 13.79 3.01 8.64
N HIS A 442 13.32 1.87 8.13
CA HIS A 442 12.72 0.88 9.01
C HIS A 442 13.81 0.18 9.85
N ILE A 443 13.74 0.33 11.17
CA ILE A 443 14.69 -0.26 12.14
C ILE A 443 14.87 -1.78 11.97
N GLY A 444 13.81 -2.51 11.55
CA GLY A 444 13.85 -3.96 11.33
C GLY A 444 14.29 -4.38 9.92
N CYS A 445 14.46 -3.44 8.98
CA CYS A 445 14.75 -3.76 7.59
C CYS A 445 16.25 -3.90 7.32
N LYS A 446 16.72 -5.16 7.26
CA LYS A 446 18.12 -5.50 6.99
C LYS A 446 18.52 -5.24 5.53
N ALA A 447 17.56 -5.29 4.59
CA ALA A 447 17.84 -5.10 3.17
C ALA A 447 18.29 -3.65 2.85
N MET A 448 17.51 -2.65 3.28
CA MET A 448 17.81 -1.24 3.00
C MET A 448 18.88 -0.70 3.95
N GLY A 449 18.89 -1.12 5.22
CA GLY A 449 19.91 -0.71 6.20
C GLY A 449 21.33 -1.12 5.78
N GLY A 450 21.48 -2.20 5.00
CA GLY A 450 22.77 -2.64 4.47
C GLY A 450 23.44 -1.64 3.51
N TYR A 451 22.70 -0.68 2.94
CA TYR A 451 23.22 0.29 1.97
C TYR A 451 23.43 1.69 2.54
N HIS A 452 23.24 1.90 3.85
CA HIS A 452 23.20 3.23 4.48
C HIS A 452 24.36 4.15 4.05
N GLY A 453 25.61 3.69 4.20
CA GLY A 453 26.78 4.49 3.83
C GLY A 453 26.86 4.83 2.33
N LEU A 454 26.39 3.93 1.46
CA LEU A 454 26.40 4.13 0.00
C LEU A 454 25.36 5.17 -0.42
N PHE A 455 24.20 5.19 0.23
CA PHE A 455 23.19 6.23 -0.01
C PHE A 455 23.76 7.63 0.32
N GLU A 456 24.41 7.78 1.47
CA GLU A 456 24.96 9.08 1.90
C GLU A 456 26.09 9.59 1.01
N GLU A 457 27.01 8.70 0.61
CA GLU A 457 28.11 9.04 -0.29
C GLU A 457 27.57 9.49 -1.65
N GLN A 458 26.68 8.70 -2.25
CA GLN A 458 26.19 8.98 -3.60
C GLN A 458 25.21 10.16 -3.67
N ALA A 459 24.41 10.38 -2.62
CA ALA A 459 23.58 11.58 -2.51
C ALA A 459 24.45 12.85 -2.51
N ARG A 460 25.55 12.84 -1.74
CA ARG A 460 26.49 13.96 -1.67
C ARG A 460 27.17 14.24 -3.01
N GLU A 461 27.62 13.20 -3.72
CA GLU A 461 28.20 13.32 -5.06
C GLU A 461 27.23 13.95 -6.07
N ARG A 462 25.94 13.64 -5.95
CA ARG A 462 24.87 14.11 -6.86
C ARG A 462 24.30 15.46 -6.44
N GLY A 463 24.63 15.96 -5.25
CA GLY A 463 24.01 17.17 -4.70
C GLY A 463 22.53 16.98 -4.36
N ILE A 464 22.10 15.75 -4.07
CA ILE A 464 20.73 15.43 -3.67
C ILE A 464 20.64 15.44 -2.14
N HIS A 465 19.61 16.08 -1.60
CA HIS A 465 19.35 16.11 -0.16
C HIS A 465 18.78 14.77 0.31
N LEU A 466 19.53 14.02 1.11
CA LEU A 466 19.07 12.77 1.71
C LEU A 466 18.65 13.00 3.15
N VAL A 467 17.37 12.76 3.45
CA VAL A 467 16.77 12.91 4.78
C VAL A 467 16.36 11.54 5.30
N TRP A 468 17.02 11.07 6.36
CA TRP A 468 16.66 9.84 7.05
C TRP A 468 15.44 10.06 7.95
N VAL A 469 14.49 9.14 7.87
CA VAL A 469 13.26 9.13 8.67
C VAL A 469 13.09 7.74 9.28
N THR A 470 13.55 7.60 10.52
CA THR A 470 13.53 6.39 11.32
C THR A 470 12.11 6.02 11.72
N HIS A 471 11.71 4.76 11.51
CA HIS A 471 10.37 4.29 11.89
C HIS A 471 10.30 2.80 12.25
N GLY A 472 9.29 2.44 13.04
CA GLY A 472 9.03 1.07 13.46
C GLY A 472 8.09 0.27 12.53
N LEU A 473 7.88 0.72 11.29
CA LEU A 473 6.93 0.16 10.30
C LEU A 473 5.46 0.11 10.80
N MET A 474 5.12 -0.86 11.65
CA MET A 474 3.82 -1.04 12.29
C MET A 474 3.86 -0.86 13.82
N ASP A 475 5.04 -0.75 14.43
CA ASP A 475 5.21 -0.55 15.87
C ASP A 475 5.66 0.89 16.18
N PRO A 476 4.76 1.77 16.67
CA PRO A 476 5.11 3.15 16.97
C PRO A 476 5.92 3.32 18.27
N ARG A 477 6.16 2.25 19.04
CA ARG A 477 6.84 2.34 20.35
C ARG A 477 8.34 2.57 20.24
N ASN A 478 8.95 2.11 19.14
CA ASN A 478 10.38 2.28 18.88
C ASN A 478 10.70 3.61 18.19
N ALA A 479 9.76 4.12 17.39
CA ALA A 479 9.81 5.42 16.75
C ALA A 479 8.37 5.87 16.48
N SER A 480 7.99 7.04 16.99
CA SER A 480 6.63 7.56 16.87
C SER A 480 6.44 8.43 15.62
N ARG A 481 5.19 8.80 15.29
CA ARG A 481 4.89 9.81 14.26
C ARG A 481 5.62 11.14 14.51
N SER A 482 5.73 11.55 15.78
CA SER A 482 6.42 12.78 16.18
C SER A 482 7.94 12.69 16.00
N ASP A 483 8.55 11.53 16.28
CA ASP A 483 9.98 11.32 16.06
C ASP A 483 10.32 11.44 14.57
N MET A 484 9.51 10.82 13.71
CA MET A 484 9.64 10.93 12.25
C MET A 484 9.57 12.39 11.77
N ARG A 485 8.59 13.16 12.25
CA ARG A 485 8.47 14.59 11.91
C ARG A 485 9.66 15.38 12.43
N THR A 486 10.14 15.07 13.63
CA THR A 486 11.27 15.75 14.27
C THR A 486 12.56 15.61 13.46
N GLU A 487 12.82 14.45 12.88
CA GLU A 487 14.00 14.24 12.02
C GLU A 487 13.95 15.10 10.76
N VAL A 488 12.79 15.13 10.08
CA VAL A 488 12.57 16.00 8.92
C VAL A 488 12.69 17.48 9.34
N ASN A 489 11.97 17.91 10.38
CA ASN A 489 12.01 19.29 10.86
C ASN A 489 13.44 19.74 11.17
N ARG A 490 14.24 18.89 11.83
CA ARG A 490 15.64 19.18 12.14
C ARG A 490 16.45 19.41 10.87
N TYR A 491 16.26 18.58 9.84
CA TYR A 491 16.94 18.73 8.56
C TYR A 491 16.53 20.03 7.86
N MET A 492 15.23 20.30 7.75
CA MET A 492 14.69 21.51 7.10
C MET A 492 15.18 22.79 7.80
N ARG A 493 15.14 22.83 9.14
CA ARG A 493 15.60 23.98 9.93
C ARG A 493 17.12 24.17 9.92
N SER A 494 17.88 23.09 10.13
CA SER A 494 19.31 23.19 10.42
C SER A 494 20.18 23.17 9.17
N VAL A 495 19.80 22.33 8.19
CA VAL A 495 20.57 22.12 6.96
C VAL A 495 20.11 23.07 5.88
N LEU A 496 18.79 23.12 5.61
CA LEU A 496 18.23 23.95 4.54
C LEU A 496 17.89 25.38 4.98
N ARG A 497 17.75 25.61 6.30
CA ARG A 497 17.40 26.91 6.90
C ARG A 497 16.06 27.46 6.40
N GLU A 498 15.10 26.56 6.26
CA GLU A 498 13.75 26.91 5.83
C GLU A 498 12.78 27.10 7.00
N GLU A 499 11.74 27.90 6.76
CA GLU A 499 10.59 28.07 7.66
C GLU A 499 9.40 27.26 7.14
N PRO A 500 8.61 26.60 8.00
CA PRO A 500 7.46 25.82 7.56
C PRO A 500 6.39 26.69 6.88
N LEU A 501 5.73 26.16 5.85
CA LEU A 501 4.59 26.79 5.18
C LEU A 501 3.40 26.93 6.13
N ASP A 502 3.15 25.90 6.94
CA ASP A 502 2.22 25.93 8.06
C ASP A 502 2.96 25.63 9.37
N PRO A 503 3.34 26.65 10.14
CA PRO A 503 4.01 26.47 11.43
C PRO A 503 3.20 25.68 12.46
N SER A 504 1.87 25.56 12.30
CA SER A 504 1.07 24.74 13.22
C SER A 504 1.28 23.24 13.02
N LEU A 505 1.80 22.82 11.86
CA LEU A 505 2.11 21.42 11.55
C LEU A 505 3.54 21.02 11.94
N GLU A 506 4.38 21.96 12.39
CA GLU A 506 5.75 21.64 12.78
C GLU A 506 5.79 20.80 14.06
N ASP A 507 4.99 21.17 15.07
CA ASP A 507 4.84 20.44 16.32
C ASP A 507 3.36 20.41 16.75
N PHE A 508 2.77 19.21 16.72
CA PHE A 508 1.39 18.97 17.11
C PHE A 508 1.25 17.57 17.74
N ASP A 509 0.29 17.45 18.66
CA ASP A 509 0.02 16.19 19.36
C ASP A 509 -0.98 15.33 18.55
N ASP A 510 -0.45 14.24 18.00
CA ASP A 510 -1.19 13.17 17.35
C ASP A 510 -0.89 11.80 17.98
N LYS A 511 -0.48 11.76 19.26
CA LYS A 511 -0.07 10.52 19.92
C LYS A 511 -1.17 9.46 19.95
N TYR A 512 -2.40 9.87 20.24
CA TYR A 512 -3.56 8.96 20.32
C TYR A 512 -4.48 9.07 19.12
N ALA A 513 -4.12 9.87 18.11
CA ALA A 513 -4.84 9.90 16.86
C ALA A 513 -4.95 8.48 16.28
N PHE A 514 -6.09 8.17 15.66
CA PHE A 514 -6.17 6.97 14.84
C PHE A 514 -5.03 6.97 13.81
#